data_AF-A0AAU4LNT6-F1
#
_entry.id   AF-A0AAU4LNT6-F1
#
_cell.length_a   1.000
_cell.length_b   1.000
_cell.length_c   1.000
_cell.angle_alpha   90.00
_cell.angle_beta   90.00
_cell.angle_gamma   90.00
#
_symmetry.space_group_name_H-M   'P 1'
#
loop_
_entity.id
_entity.type
_entity.pdbx_description
1 polymer ?
#
loop_
_entity_poly.entity_id
_entity_poly.type
_entity_poly.pdbx_seq_one_letter_code
_entity_poly.pdbx_strand_id
1 'polypeptide(L)'
;MPRRAAAHSRVRASVLAALTVTALAATGTPALAAPAAPPPAPAAAARQAMNEAFVRASGEFDVPRDLLAAVGYGETHLDGHAGRPSQANGYGVMHLVSNPTNRTLEKAADLTGEPLSQLRRDTAANILGGAAVLRWYADRLGLDGGERDDIDAWYPAVAQYSGSTGRTAALYADAVYTFLAHGFSATVPGGERISVAARPVAPEKGPFATAGVRTQSTDYPSALWVPADAHNFTVGRSAKIDKVIIHVTQGSYAGTISWFQNPTSEVSAHYVIRSSDGQITQTVRDRDTAYHAKNSNASALGIEHEGFVDDPSWFTDAMYRSSAALTRTLCDTYGIPKDRTHIIGHSEAPGSDHTDPGKYWDWNLYMGYVEDDGTDSSGDGLSFTSYTSQQSGSSGPRVKAVQQLLNEQGFATGDGAGTFGAGTVGAVKAYQTARGLTADGVVGAQTWTALLSAGTTPTLQQGSSGPDVKRLQRSLTAALGTTVDADGTFGATTETAVRAYQTARGPAVDGIAGSSTWTALQAGR
;
A
#
# COMPACT_ATOMS: atom_id res chain seq x y z
N MET A 1 -1.07 60.74 54.96
CA MET A 1 -0.29 59.52 55.22
C MET A 1 -1.08 58.57 56.12
N PRO A 2 -0.85 57.24 56.02
CA PRO A 2 -1.90 56.22 55.84
C PRO A 2 -1.84 55.06 56.87
N ARG A 3 -2.59 53.96 56.67
CA ARG A 3 -2.53 52.73 57.49
C ARG A 3 -2.43 51.42 56.69
N ARG A 4 -1.74 50.49 57.34
CA ARG A 4 -1.16 49.17 56.98
C ARG A 4 -2.17 48.00 57.03
N ALA A 5 -1.74 46.85 56.49
CA ALA A 5 -1.69 45.59 57.26
C ALA A 5 -0.53 44.70 56.76
N ALA A 6 0.12 43.97 57.68
CA ALA A 6 1.27 43.12 57.47
C ALA A 6 1.05 41.72 58.08
N ALA A 7 1.35 40.70 57.27
CA ALA A 7 2.08 39.44 57.48
C ALA A 7 2.21 38.72 58.86
N HIS A 8 2.23 37.37 58.72
CA HIS A 8 2.87 36.32 59.56
C HIS A 8 2.07 35.88 60.82
N SER A 9 2.09 34.64 61.34
CA SER A 9 2.82 33.38 61.09
C SER A 9 2.24 32.26 62.02
N ARG A 10 2.31 31.00 61.56
CA ARG A 10 2.55 29.70 62.27
C ARG A 10 1.90 29.34 63.64
N VAL A 11 1.15 28.22 63.60
CA VAL A 11 1.32 26.94 64.36
C VAL A 11 1.07 26.85 65.90
N ARG A 12 0.14 25.93 66.26
CA ARG A 12 0.10 24.86 67.33
C ARG A 12 -1.23 24.85 68.12
N ALA A 13 -2.04 23.79 68.00
CA ALA A 13 -2.18 22.60 68.88
C ALA A 13 -3.02 22.88 70.15
N SER A 14 -4.09 22.12 70.46
CA SER A 14 -4.07 20.89 71.29
C SER A 14 -5.49 20.25 71.35
N VAL A 15 -5.70 18.94 71.08
CA VAL A 15 -5.73 17.75 71.99
C VAL A 15 -7.07 17.61 72.76
N LEU A 16 -7.84 16.53 72.57
CA LEU A 16 -7.78 15.34 73.46
C LEU A 16 -8.23 14.02 72.79
N ALA A 17 -7.65 12.94 73.32
CA ALA A 17 -7.67 11.56 72.84
C ALA A 17 -8.73 10.68 73.52
N ALA A 18 -9.04 9.54 72.89
CA ALA A 18 -9.36 8.29 73.59
C ALA A 18 -8.87 7.09 72.75
N LEU A 19 -8.05 6.25 73.39
CA LEU A 19 -7.44 5.03 72.87
C LEU A 19 -8.42 3.85 72.81
N THR A 20 -8.27 2.99 71.82
CA THR A 20 -8.31 1.53 72.03
C THR A 20 -7.24 0.86 71.16
N VAL A 21 -6.41 0.04 71.81
CA VAL A 21 -5.26 -0.67 71.24
C VAL A 21 -5.70 -2.07 70.85
N THR A 22 -5.32 -2.50 69.65
CA THR A 22 -5.12 -3.93 69.36
C THR A 22 -4.06 -4.04 68.27
N ALA A 23 -2.89 -4.56 68.64
CA ALA A 23 -1.82 -4.91 67.72
C ALA A 23 -1.86 -6.43 67.52
N LEU A 24 -1.84 -6.91 66.29
CA LEU A 24 -1.36 -8.26 66.00
C LEU A 24 -0.81 -8.42 64.58
N ALA A 25 0.51 -8.67 64.55
CA ALA A 25 1.30 -9.46 63.62
C ALA A 25 1.03 -9.39 62.10
N ALA A 26 1.96 -8.75 61.39
CA ALA A 26 2.22 -9.03 59.98
C ALA A 26 2.71 -10.49 59.82
N THR A 27 1.87 -11.31 59.20
CA THR A 27 2.30 -12.54 58.53
C THR A 27 2.01 -12.35 57.05
N GLY A 28 3.07 -12.34 56.23
CA GLY A 28 2.93 -12.30 54.79
C GLY A 28 2.30 -13.60 54.31
N THR A 29 1.07 -13.52 53.81
CA THR A 29 0.51 -14.51 52.91
C THR A 29 0.81 -14.06 51.48
N PRO A 30 1.27 -14.94 50.58
CA PRO A 30 1.40 -14.58 49.18
C PRO A 30 0.01 -14.21 48.66
N ALA A 31 -0.08 -13.12 47.90
CA ALA A 31 -1.29 -12.79 47.16
C ALA A 31 -1.69 -14.03 46.36
N LEU A 32 -2.82 -14.63 46.71
CA LEU A 32 -3.43 -15.69 45.95
C LEU A 32 -3.62 -15.17 44.53
N ALA A 33 -3.03 -15.87 43.57
CA ALA A 33 -3.30 -15.67 42.17
C ALA A 33 -4.82 -15.63 41.97
N ALA A 34 -5.28 -14.64 41.20
CA ALA A 34 -6.64 -14.66 40.68
C ALA A 34 -6.93 -16.06 40.12
N PRO A 35 -8.14 -16.61 40.30
CA PRO A 35 -8.49 -17.90 39.72
C PRO A 35 -8.10 -17.87 38.25
N ALA A 36 -7.28 -18.84 37.83
CA ALA A 36 -6.89 -18.99 36.45
C ALA A 36 -8.14 -18.86 35.58
N ALA A 37 -8.06 -18.02 34.56
CA ALA A 37 -9.11 -17.93 33.56
C ALA A 37 -9.53 -19.36 33.18
N PRO A 38 -10.84 -19.65 33.06
CA PRO A 38 -11.26 -20.96 32.59
C PRO A 38 -10.47 -21.29 31.32
N PRO A 39 -10.04 -22.55 31.15
CA PRO A 39 -9.31 -22.94 29.93
C PRO A 39 -10.12 -22.44 28.74
N PRO A 40 -9.47 -21.92 27.68
CA PRO A 40 -10.19 -21.49 26.49
C PRO A 40 -11.16 -22.61 26.13
N ALA A 41 -12.43 -22.24 25.94
CA ALA A 41 -13.43 -23.17 25.45
C ALA A 41 -12.83 -23.91 24.24
N PRO A 42 -13.07 -25.22 24.08
CA PRO A 42 -12.54 -25.97 22.95
C PRO A 42 -12.82 -25.19 21.66
N ALA A 43 -11.79 -25.04 20.81
CA ALA A 43 -11.83 -24.34 19.53
C ALA A 43 -12.78 -25.04 18.52
N ALA A 44 -14.08 -25.04 18.80
CA ALA A 44 -15.08 -25.81 18.06
C ALA A 44 -16.51 -25.27 18.23
N ALA A 45 -16.67 -23.95 18.41
CA ALA A 45 -17.86 -23.25 17.93
C ALA A 45 -17.40 -22.44 16.72
N ALA A 46 -17.70 -22.94 15.53
CA ALA A 46 -17.07 -22.61 14.27
C ALA A 46 -17.02 -21.10 13.97
N ARG A 47 -15.82 -20.50 14.01
CA ARG A 47 -15.47 -19.51 12.99
C ARG A 47 -15.54 -20.27 11.68
N GLN A 48 -16.64 -20.13 10.94
CA GLN A 48 -16.71 -20.72 9.62
C GLN A 48 -15.55 -20.17 8.80
N ALA A 49 -14.83 -21.08 8.13
CA ALA A 49 -13.78 -20.71 7.21
C ALA A 49 -14.38 -19.75 6.17
N MET A 50 -13.66 -18.70 5.82
CA MET A 50 -14.15 -17.64 4.94
C MET A 50 -14.56 -18.18 3.57
N ASN A 51 -13.90 -19.24 3.06
CA ASN A 51 -14.37 -19.96 1.87
C ASN A 51 -15.79 -20.50 2.05
N GLU A 52 -16.06 -21.16 3.17
CA GLU A 52 -17.39 -21.70 3.44
C GLU A 52 -18.42 -20.56 3.58
N ALA A 53 -18.03 -19.42 4.15
CA ALA A 53 -18.89 -18.23 4.21
C ALA A 53 -19.28 -17.70 2.84
N PHE A 54 -18.32 -17.59 1.92
CA PHE A 54 -18.62 -17.21 0.54
C PHE A 54 -19.51 -18.24 -0.16
N VAL A 55 -19.27 -19.55 0.03
CA VAL A 55 -20.10 -20.61 -0.56
C VAL A 55 -21.53 -20.57 -0.03
N ARG A 56 -21.72 -20.41 1.29
CA ARG A 56 -23.07 -20.30 1.89
C ARG A 56 -23.80 -19.07 1.40
N ALA A 57 -23.16 -17.90 1.46
CA ALA A 57 -23.78 -16.65 1.02
C ALA A 57 -24.12 -16.68 -0.48
N SER A 58 -23.28 -17.33 -1.29
CA SER A 58 -23.55 -17.59 -2.71
C SER A 58 -24.80 -18.43 -2.92
N GLY A 59 -24.92 -19.55 -2.21
CA GLY A 59 -26.08 -20.45 -2.32
C GLY A 59 -27.38 -19.88 -1.74
N GLU A 60 -27.31 -18.97 -0.77
CA GLU A 60 -28.50 -18.38 -0.14
C GLU A 60 -29.08 -17.21 -0.94
N PHE A 61 -28.24 -16.42 -1.61
CA PHE A 61 -28.66 -15.21 -2.30
C PHE A 61 -28.51 -15.26 -3.83
N ASP A 62 -28.19 -16.43 -4.38
CA ASP A 62 -27.87 -16.63 -5.81
C ASP A 62 -26.84 -15.62 -6.35
N VAL A 63 -25.83 -15.25 -5.55
CA VAL A 63 -24.74 -14.39 -6.00
C VAL A 63 -23.54 -15.27 -6.35
N PRO A 64 -22.87 -15.14 -7.50
CA PRO A 64 -21.69 -15.93 -7.80
C PRO A 64 -20.61 -15.81 -6.72
N ARG A 65 -20.14 -16.94 -6.17
CA ARG A 65 -19.14 -17.00 -5.10
C ARG A 65 -17.90 -16.14 -5.39
N ASP A 66 -17.39 -16.23 -6.62
CA ASP A 66 -16.18 -15.52 -7.03
C ASP A 66 -16.42 -14.01 -7.18
N LEU A 67 -17.64 -13.60 -7.51
CA LEU A 67 -18.02 -12.18 -7.48
C LEU A 67 -18.01 -11.65 -6.04
N LEU A 68 -18.58 -12.39 -5.07
CA LEU A 68 -18.53 -12.01 -3.66
C LEU A 68 -17.09 -11.90 -3.15
N ALA A 69 -16.24 -12.86 -3.49
CA ALA A 69 -14.83 -12.83 -3.10
C ALA A 69 -14.09 -11.66 -3.75
N ALA A 70 -14.36 -11.34 -5.02
CA ALA A 70 -13.76 -10.19 -5.72
C ALA A 70 -14.23 -8.84 -5.14
N VAL A 71 -15.51 -8.72 -4.76
CA VAL A 71 -16.04 -7.56 -4.03
C VAL A 71 -15.34 -7.42 -2.68
N GLY A 72 -15.31 -8.47 -1.85
CA GLY A 72 -14.64 -8.42 -0.54
C GLY A 72 -13.14 -8.17 -0.64
N TYR A 73 -12.48 -8.66 -1.70
CA TYR A 73 -11.09 -8.33 -1.97
C TYR A 73 -10.92 -6.86 -2.36
N GLY A 74 -11.77 -6.32 -3.24
CA GLY A 74 -11.73 -4.90 -3.62
C GLY A 74 -12.08 -3.93 -2.50
N GLU A 75 -12.86 -4.36 -1.52
CA GLU A 75 -13.24 -3.53 -0.38
C GLU A 75 -12.16 -3.49 0.70
N THR A 76 -11.67 -4.66 1.12
CA THR A 76 -10.81 -4.76 2.31
C THR A 76 -9.68 -5.75 2.17
N HIS A 77 -9.33 -6.18 0.96
CA HIS A 77 -8.37 -7.28 0.74
C HIS A 77 -8.74 -8.55 1.54
N LEU A 78 -10.05 -8.77 1.74
CA LEU A 78 -10.61 -9.85 2.56
C LEU A 78 -10.26 -9.76 4.07
N ASP A 79 -9.94 -8.57 4.58
CA ASP A 79 -9.78 -8.33 6.01
C ASP A 79 -11.07 -7.77 6.63
N GLY A 80 -11.53 -8.37 7.73
CA GLY A 80 -12.65 -7.85 8.51
C GLY A 80 -12.29 -6.70 9.45
N HIS A 81 -11.00 -6.33 9.53
CA HIS A 81 -10.44 -5.26 10.35
C HIS A 81 -10.80 -5.36 11.85
N ALA A 82 -10.98 -6.59 12.34
CA ALA A 82 -11.48 -6.91 13.68
C ALA A 82 -12.81 -6.20 14.03
N GLY A 83 -13.62 -5.86 13.02
CA GLY A 83 -14.89 -5.15 13.14
C GLY A 83 -14.79 -3.68 13.54
N ARG A 84 -13.60 -3.08 13.41
CA ARG A 84 -13.42 -1.63 13.51
C ARG A 84 -13.91 -0.97 12.20
N PRO A 85 -14.53 0.22 12.26
CA PRO A 85 -14.97 0.93 11.07
C PRO A 85 -13.80 1.52 10.29
N SER A 86 -13.98 1.65 8.98
CA SER A 86 -13.25 2.60 8.13
C SER A 86 -13.70 4.05 8.36
N GLN A 87 -13.02 5.02 7.72
CA GLN A 87 -13.42 6.43 7.77
C GLN A 87 -14.85 6.68 7.25
N ALA A 88 -15.29 5.91 6.26
CA ALA A 88 -16.65 5.97 5.73
C ALA A 88 -17.71 5.36 6.67
N ASN A 89 -17.29 4.86 7.85
CA ASN A 89 -18.07 4.04 8.76
C ASN A 89 -18.57 2.73 8.11
N GLY A 90 -17.71 2.11 7.30
CA GLY A 90 -17.89 0.78 6.70
C GLY A 90 -17.21 -0.32 7.51
N TYR A 91 -17.82 -1.51 7.55
CA TYR A 91 -17.42 -2.61 8.45
C TYR A 91 -17.25 -3.96 7.74
N GLY A 92 -16.27 -4.73 8.21
CA GLY A 92 -16.05 -6.12 7.81
C GLY A 92 -15.57 -6.29 6.37
N VAL A 93 -15.48 -7.56 5.93
CA VAL A 93 -14.93 -7.97 4.63
C VAL A 93 -15.66 -7.33 3.44
N MET A 94 -16.97 -7.14 3.56
CA MET A 94 -17.82 -6.59 2.51
C MET A 94 -18.04 -5.08 2.65
N HIS A 95 -17.37 -4.42 3.61
CA HIS A 95 -17.48 -2.98 3.89
C HIS A 95 -18.92 -2.48 3.97
N LEU A 96 -19.73 -3.10 4.81
CA LEU A 96 -21.12 -2.67 5.01
C LEU A 96 -21.15 -1.30 5.72
N VAL A 97 -21.70 -0.28 5.07
CA VAL A 97 -21.61 1.14 5.45
C VAL A 97 -22.80 1.60 6.27
N SER A 98 -22.53 2.40 7.30
CA SER A 98 -23.55 3.10 8.09
C SER A 98 -23.20 4.58 8.23
N ASN A 99 -23.60 5.42 7.28
CA ASN A 99 -23.39 6.86 7.35
C ASN A 99 -24.62 7.61 6.76
N PRO A 100 -24.70 8.96 6.83
CA PRO A 100 -25.88 9.70 6.38
C PRO A 100 -26.26 9.49 4.91
N THR A 101 -25.31 9.07 4.07
CA THR A 101 -25.48 8.96 2.61
C THR A 101 -25.55 7.51 2.12
N ASN A 102 -24.99 6.55 2.87
CA ASN A 102 -24.97 5.14 2.53
C ASN A 102 -25.27 4.28 3.78
N ARG A 103 -26.25 3.37 3.66
CA ARG A 103 -26.85 2.59 4.75
C ARG A 103 -26.89 1.09 4.43
N THR A 104 -25.86 0.56 3.73
CA THR A 104 -25.80 -0.86 3.37
C THR A 104 -25.71 -1.79 4.58
N LEU A 105 -25.17 -1.34 5.72
CA LEU A 105 -25.18 -2.11 6.97
C LEU A 105 -26.59 -2.35 7.49
N GLU A 106 -27.42 -1.30 7.55
CA GLU A 106 -28.82 -1.45 7.96
C GLU A 106 -29.62 -2.24 6.93
N LYS A 107 -29.38 -2.02 5.63
CA LYS A 107 -30.00 -2.80 4.56
C LYS A 107 -29.68 -4.29 4.69
N ALA A 108 -28.44 -4.65 5.00
CA ALA A 108 -28.03 -6.02 5.23
C ALA A 108 -28.74 -6.63 6.45
N ALA A 109 -28.87 -5.88 7.55
CA ALA A 109 -29.62 -6.32 8.73
C ALA A 109 -31.09 -6.61 8.41
N ASP A 110 -31.73 -5.73 7.65
CA ASP A 110 -33.14 -5.91 7.23
C ASP A 110 -33.32 -7.14 6.32
N LEU A 111 -32.37 -7.42 5.44
CA LEU A 111 -32.45 -8.51 4.47
C LEU A 111 -32.12 -9.88 5.05
N THR A 112 -31.18 -9.93 6.00
CA THR A 112 -30.70 -11.19 6.59
C THR A 112 -31.36 -11.52 7.93
N GLY A 113 -31.92 -10.51 8.62
CA GLY A 113 -32.35 -10.63 10.01
C GLY A 113 -31.19 -10.61 11.01
N GLU A 114 -29.94 -10.46 10.56
CA GLU A 114 -28.77 -10.43 11.44
C GLU A 114 -28.67 -9.12 12.23
N PRO A 115 -28.34 -9.16 13.53
CA PRO A 115 -28.11 -7.95 14.30
C PRO A 115 -26.93 -7.13 13.75
N LEU A 116 -27.05 -5.80 13.77
CA LEU A 116 -25.97 -4.88 13.37
C LEU A 116 -24.63 -5.20 14.06
N SER A 117 -24.66 -5.64 15.31
CA SER A 117 -23.45 -6.03 16.05
C SER A 117 -22.75 -7.25 15.48
N GLN A 118 -23.49 -8.22 14.93
CA GLN A 118 -22.94 -9.39 14.25
C GLN A 118 -22.37 -8.99 12.89
N LEU A 119 -23.15 -8.27 12.08
CA LEU A 119 -22.71 -7.78 10.76
C LEU A 119 -21.43 -6.93 10.82
N ARG A 120 -21.18 -6.25 11.94
CA ARG A 120 -19.93 -5.47 12.15
C ARG A 120 -18.71 -6.33 12.48
N ARG A 121 -18.87 -7.45 13.18
CA ARG A 121 -17.76 -8.16 13.86
C ARG A 121 -17.53 -9.58 13.38
N ASP A 122 -18.59 -10.25 12.94
CA ASP A 122 -18.51 -11.62 12.45
C ASP A 122 -18.32 -11.64 10.94
N THR A 123 -17.26 -12.30 10.48
CA THR A 123 -16.90 -12.36 9.07
C THR A 123 -17.97 -13.07 8.24
N ALA A 124 -18.56 -14.16 8.76
CA ALA A 124 -19.56 -14.92 8.01
C ALA A 124 -20.87 -14.13 7.88
N ALA A 125 -21.34 -13.52 8.96
CA ALA A 125 -22.51 -12.64 8.94
C ALA A 125 -22.29 -11.44 8.00
N ASN A 126 -21.10 -10.84 8.02
CA ASN A 126 -20.78 -9.72 7.14
C ASN A 126 -20.78 -10.11 5.65
N ILE A 127 -20.21 -11.27 5.30
CA ILE A 127 -20.25 -11.82 3.93
C ILE A 127 -21.69 -12.12 3.50
N LEU A 128 -22.48 -12.72 4.39
CA LEU A 128 -23.90 -12.98 4.17
C LEU A 128 -24.68 -11.68 3.90
N GLY A 129 -24.45 -10.66 4.72
CA GLY A 129 -25.06 -9.34 4.57
C GLY A 129 -24.67 -8.65 3.26
N GLY A 130 -23.40 -8.72 2.85
CA GLY A 130 -22.95 -8.20 1.56
C GLY A 130 -23.61 -8.90 0.38
N ALA A 131 -23.73 -10.23 0.42
CA ALA A 131 -24.44 -11.00 -0.60
C ALA A 131 -25.93 -10.63 -0.68
N ALA A 132 -26.60 -10.47 0.46
CA ALA A 132 -27.99 -10.04 0.52
C ALA A 132 -28.19 -8.67 -0.14
N VAL A 133 -27.31 -7.71 0.14
CA VAL A 133 -27.37 -6.36 -0.45
C VAL A 133 -27.10 -6.38 -1.96
N LEU A 134 -26.09 -7.12 -2.42
CA LEU A 134 -25.85 -7.32 -3.85
C LEU A 134 -27.06 -7.93 -4.55
N ARG A 135 -27.66 -8.96 -3.94
CA ARG A 135 -28.85 -9.58 -4.48
C ARG A 135 -30.03 -8.62 -4.56
N TRP A 136 -30.24 -7.80 -3.54
CA TRP A 136 -31.27 -6.77 -3.55
C TRP A 136 -31.10 -5.77 -4.71
N TYR A 137 -29.87 -5.40 -5.05
CA TYR A 137 -29.59 -4.57 -6.23
C TYR A 137 -29.89 -5.30 -7.55
N ALA A 138 -29.50 -6.57 -7.67
CA ALA A 138 -29.80 -7.39 -8.84
C ALA A 138 -31.32 -7.54 -9.06
N ASP A 139 -32.09 -7.77 -8.00
CA ASP A 139 -33.56 -7.84 -8.06
C ASP A 139 -34.18 -6.52 -8.53
N ARG A 140 -33.65 -5.39 -8.07
CA ARG A 140 -34.10 -4.07 -8.50
C ARG A 140 -33.79 -3.75 -9.95
N LEU A 141 -32.70 -4.31 -10.46
CA LEU A 141 -32.32 -4.23 -11.86
C LEU A 141 -33.15 -5.20 -12.73
N GLY A 142 -33.87 -6.13 -12.11
CA GLY A 142 -34.74 -7.08 -12.79
C GLY A 142 -34.01 -8.32 -13.31
N LEU A 143 -32.80 -8.61 -12.82
CA LEU A 143 -32.04 -9.78 -13.25
C LEU A 143 -32.81 -11.06 -12.90
N ASP A 144 -33.06 -11.91 -13.89
CA ASP A 144 -33.67 -13.22 -13.70
C ASP A 144 -32.66 -14.27 -13.19
N GLY A 145 -33.11 -15.52 -12.99
CA GLY A 145 -32.24 -16.58 -12.48
C GLY A 145 -31.08 -16.92 -13.42
N GLY A 146 -31.30 -16.93 -14.73
CA GLY A 146 -30.26 -17.22 -15.71
C GLY A 146 -29.27 -16.06 -15.85
N GLU A 147 -29.75 -14.82 -15.80
CA GLU A 147 -28.88 -13.64 -15.77
C GLU A 147 -28.04 -13.58 -14.50
N ARG A 148 -28.55 -14.05 -13.36
CA ARG A 148 -27.76 -14.13 -12.11
C ARG A 148 -26.67 -15.20 -12.14
N ASP A 149 -26.83 -16.25 -12.94
CA ASP A 149 -25.78 -17.24 -13.16
C ASP A 149 -24.64 -16.69 -14.03
N ASP A 150 -24.92 -15.67 -14.87
CA ASP A 150 -23.92 -14.95 -15.64
C ASP A 150 -23.26 -13.87 -14.78
N ILE A 151 -21.96 -14.02 -14.52
CA ILE A 151 -21.22 -13.06 -13.72
C ILE A 151 -21.20 -11.67 -14.36
N ASP A 152 -21.24 -11.56 -15.70
CA ASP A 152 -21.11 -10.30 -16.43
C ASP A 152 -22.35 -9.40 -16.29
N ALA A 153 -23.53 -9.99 -16.07
CA ALA A 153 -24.78 -9.27 -15.83
C ALA A 153 -24.78 -8.50 -14.49
N TRP A 154 -23.93 -8.88 -13.54
CA TRP A 154 -23.89 -8.27 -12.21
C TRP A 154 -23.25 -6.89 -12.16
N TYR A 155 -22.62 -6.41 -13.25
CA TYR A 155 -21.86 -5.16 -13.24
C TYR A 155 -22.68 -3.97 -12.69
N PRO A 156 -23.94 -3.74 -13.11
CA PRO A 156 -24.70 -2.61 -12.59
C PRO A 156 -25.06 -2.77 -11.11
N ALA A 157 -25.23 -3.99 -10.61
CA ALA A 157 -25.49 -4.27 -9.20
C ALA A 157 -24.24 -3.97 -8.35
N VAL A 158 -23.06 -4.41 -8.81
CA VAL A 158 -21.76 -4.11 -8.18
C VAL A 158 -21.50 -2.60 -8.18
N ALA A 159 -21.79 -1.91 -9.28
CA ALA A 159 -21.64 -0.46 -9.37
C ALA A 159 -22.54 0.27 -8.35
N GLN A 160 -23.78 -0.19 -8.15
CA GLN A 160 -24.67 0.38 -7.13
C GLN A 160 -24.28 0.02 -5.70
N TYR A 161 -23.67 -1.16 -5.49
CA TYR A 161 -23.19 -1.60 -4.19
C TYR A 161 -22.17 -0.64 -3.56
N SER A 162 -21.36 0.02 -4.40
CA SER A 162 -20.37 1.02 -3.94
C SER A 162 -21.00 2.19 -3.16
N GLY A 163 -22.32 2.39 -3.26
CA GLY A 163 -23.02 3.53 -2.68
C GLY A 163 -22.70 4.86 -3.37
N SER A 164 -22.02 4.82 -4.52
CA SER A 164 -21.69 5.99 -5.34
C SER A 164 -22.58 6.04 -6.58
N THR A 165 -22.45 7.09 -7.37
CA THR A 165 -23.19 7.22 -8.64
C THR A 165 -22.24 7.51 -9.80
N GLY A 166 -22.75 7.34 -11.03
CA GLY A 166 -22.03 7.70 -12.26
C GLY A 166 -20.65 7.05 -12.35
N ARG A 167 -19.62 7.89 -12.50
CA ARG A 167 -18.25 7.44 -12.77
C ARG A 167 -17.58 6.75 -11.58
N THR A 168 -17.85 7.18 -10.35
CA THR A 168 -17.27 6.56 -9.15
C THR A 168 -17.79 5.13 -8.98
N ALA A 169 -19.09 4.93 -9.20
CA ALA A 169 -19.72 3.60 -9.23
C ALA A 169 -19.13 2.70 -10.33
N ALA A 170 -18.90 3.26 -11.52
CA ALA A 170 -18.27 2.52 -12.62
C ALA A 170 -16.82 2.13 -12.29
N LEU A 171 -16.03 3.02 -11.66
CA LEU A 171 -14.65 2.72 -11.26
C LEU A 171 -14.58 1.59 -10.23
N TYR A 172 -15.52 1.57 -9.29
CA TYR A 172 -15.64 0.49 -8.31
C TYR A 172 -15.89 -0.86 -9.01
N ALA A 173 -16.90 -0.92 -9.88
CA ALA A 173 -17.21 -2.15 -10.61
C ALA A 173 -16.06 -2.58 -11.53
N ASP A 174 -15.41 -1.64 -12.23
CA ASP A 174 -14.24 -1.94 -13.07
C ASP A 174 -13.08 -2.58 -12.28
N ALA A 175 -12.86 -2.18 -11.03
CA ALA A 175 -11.86 -2.79 -10.16
C ALA A 175 -12.22 -4.25 -9.82
N VAL A 176 -13.48 -4.50 -9.41
CA VAL A 176 -13.98 -5.85 -9.12
C VAL A 176 -13.84 -6.77 -10.34
N TYR A 177 -14.19 -6.29 -11.52
CA TYR A 177 -14.07 -7.06 -12.76
C TYR A 177 -12.62 -7.27 -13.20
N THR A 178 -11.71 -6.37 -12.84
CA THR A 178 -10.27 -6.60 -13.04
C THR A 178 -9.77 -7.77 -12.17
N PHE A 179 -10.24 -7.89 -10.92
CA PHE A 179 -9.91 -9.03 -10.06
C PHE A 179 -10.49 -10.34 -10.60
N LEU A 180 -11.70 -10.33 -11.17
CA LEU A 180 -12.27 -11.49 -11.84
C LEU A 180 -11.46 -11.87 -13.09
N ALA A 181 -11.07 -10.86 -13.89
CA ALA A 181 -10.32 -11.06 -15.12
C ALA A 181 -8.97 -11.75 -14.87
N HIS A 182 -8.20 -11.22 -13.91
CA HIS A 182 -6.86 -11.70 -13.60
C HIS A 182 -6.82 -12.85 -12.60
N GLY A 183 -7.90 -13.06 -11.84
CA GLY A 183 -7.90 -13.91 -10.68
C GLY A 183 -7.00 -13.36 -9.56
N PHE A 184 -7.10 -13.96 -8.38
CA PHE A 184 -6.19 -13.68 -7.28
C PHE A 184 -6.11 -14.86 -6.31
N SER A 185 -5.08 -14.85 -5.47
CA SER A 185 -4.94 -15.76 -4.34
C SER A 185 -4.45 -14.96 -3.14
N ALA A 186 -5.27 -14.86 -2.10
CA ALA A 186 -4.97 -14.15 -0.86
C ALA A 186 -4.93 -15.15 0.31
N THR A 187 -4.05 -14.90 1.27
CA THR A 187 -4.04 -15.64 2.54
C THR A 187 -4.62 -14.73 3.61
N VAL A 188 -5.76 -15.12 4.18
CA VAL A 188 -6.49 -14.30 5.16
C VAL A 188 -6.04 -14.59 6.59
N PRO A 189 -6.34 -13.72 7.57
CA PRO A 189 -6.04 -13.98 8.97
C PRO A 189 -6.54 -15.37 9.41
N GLY A 190 -5.63 -16.20 9.93
CA GLY A 190 -5.90 -17.61 10.23
C GLY A 190 -5.27 -18.60 9.25
N GLY A 191 -4.63 -18.12 8.18
CA GLY A 191 -3.83 -18.94 7.24
C GLY A 191 -4.65 -19.63 6.15
N GLU A 192 -5.97 -19.38 6.11
CA GLU A 192 -6.82 -19.86 5.04
C GLU A 192 -6.50 -19.14 3.72
N ARG A 193 -6.48 -19.90 2.61
CA ARG A 193 -6.29 -19.34 1.27
C ARG A 193 -7.64 -19.12 0.59
N ILE A 194 -7.88 -17.91 0.13
CA ILE A 194 -9.01 -17.55 -0.73
C ILE A 194 -8.47 -17.33 -2.14
N SER A 195 -9.01 -18.08 -3.10
CA SER A 195 -8.63 -17.94 -4.50
C SER A 195 -9.84 -17.67 -5.39
N VAL A 196 -9.62 -16.85 -6.40
CA VAL A 196 -10.52 -16.65 -7.55
C VAL A 196 -9.69 -16.98 -8.79
N ALA A 197 -10.17 -17.91 -9.61
CA ALA A 197 -9.48 -18.27 -10.84
C ALA A 197 -9.64 -17.15 -11.88
N ALA A 198 -8.56 -16.84 -12.60
CA ALA A 198 -8.60 -15.94 -13.74
C ALA A 198 -9.60 -16.44 -14.78
N ARG A 199 -10.41 -15.54 -15.33
CA ARG A 199 -11.39 -15.86 -16.38
C ARG A 199 -11.54 -14.68 -17.33
N PRO A 200 -11.87 -14.90 -18.61
CA PRO A 200 -12.39 -13.82 -19.44
C PRO A 200 -13.66 -13.25 -18.83
N VAL A 201 -13.82 -11.92 -18.87
CA VAL A 201 -15.04 -11.20 -18.46
C VAL A 201 -15.42 -10.20 -19.53
N ALA A 202 -16.72 -10.03 -19.76
CA ALA A 202 -17.31 -9.08 -20.68
C ALA A 202 -18.43 -8.30 -19.99
N PRO A 203 -18.12 -7.46 -18.96
CA PRO A 203 -19.11 -6.86 -18.09
C PRO A 203 -20.22 -6.11 -18.82
N GLU A 204 -21.47 -6.39 -18.47
CA GLU A 204 -22.64 -5.71 -19.00
C GLU A 204 -22.83 -4.35 -18.32
N LYS A 205 -22.05 -3.36 -18.78
CA LYS A 205 -21.99 -2.05 -18.10
C LYS A 205 -23.30 -1.27 -18.11
N GLY A 206 -24.23 -1.59 -19.01
CA GLY A 206 -25.52 -0.91 -19.15
C GLY A 206 -25.38 0.63 -19.12
N PRO A 207 -26.06 1.34 -18.19
CA PRO A 207 -26.00 2.80 -18.11
C PRO A 207 -24.61 3.35 -17.73
N PHE A 208 -23.73 2.51 -17.19
CA PHE A 208 -22.37 2.90 -16.81
C PHE A 208 -21.37 2.84 -17.98
N ALA A 209 -21.77 2.32 -19.14
CA ALA A 209 -20.91 2.29 -20.34
C ALA A 209 -20.44 3.69 -20.76
N THR A 210 -21.32 4.69 -20.66
CA THR A 210 -21.02 6.09 -21.02
C THR A 210 -20.22 6.83 -19.95
N ALA A 211 -20.25 6.37 -18.69
CA ALA A 211 -19.38 6.87 -17.62
C ALA A 211 -17.89 6.51 -17.85
N GLY A 212 -17.61 5.59 -18.79
CA GLY A 212 -16.29 5.12 -19.16
C GLY A 212 -15.46 6.05 -20.07
N VAL A 213 -15.97 7.21 -20.49
CA VAL A 213 -15.13 8.22 -21.15
C VAL A 213 -14.18 8.79 -20.10
N ARG A 214 -12.93 8.30 -20.10
CA ARG A 214 -11.88 8.65 -19.15
C ARG A 214 -11.45 10.10 -19.33
N THR A 215 -12.21 11.07 -18.81
CA THR A 215 -11.70 12.43 -18.63
C THR A 215 -10.42 12.33 -17.82
N GLN A 216 -9.31 12.72 -18.44
CA GLN A 216 -8.02 12.76 -17.80
C GLN A 216 -7.88 14.05 -17.00
N SER A 217 -7.05 13.99 -15.97
CA SER A 217 -6.60 15.20 -15.29
C SER A 217 -5.85 16.11 -16.29
N THR A 218 -6.02 17.42 -16.15
CA THR A 218 -5.23 18.41 -16.89
C THR A 218 -3.88 18.66 -16.24
N ASP A 219 -3.77 18.40 -14.94
CA ASP A 219 -2.59 18.73 -14.14
C ASP A 219 -1.60 17.54 -14.16
N TYR A 220 -2.12 16.32 -14.24
CA TYR A 220 -1.35 15.09 -14.43
C TYR A 220 -2.06 14.15 -15.42
N PRO A 221 -1.79 14.22 -16.74
CA PRO A 221 -2.58 13.55 -17.79
C PRO A 221 -2.80 12.04 -17.64
N SER A 222 -1.91 11.33 -16.97
CA SER A 222 -2.08 9.89 -16.68
C SER A 222 -3.10 9.60 -15.59
N ALA A 223 -3.49 10.58 -14.76
CA ALA A 223 -4.57 10.42 -13.79
C ALA A 223 -5.95 10.56 -14.42
N LEU A 224 -6.91 9.82 -13.88
CA LEU A 224 -8.32 10.08 -14.13
C LEU A 224 -8.75 11.36 -13.41
N TRP A 225 -9.79 12.03 -13.91
CA TRP A 225 -10.44 13.15 -13.23
C TRP A 225 -11.81 12.73 -12.69
N VAL A 226 -11.98 12.78 -11.37
CA VAL A 226 -13.25 12.59 -10.67
C VAL A 226 -13.32 13.61 -9.52
N PRO A 227 -14.02 14.75 -9.69
CA PRO A 227 -13.95 15.83 -8.72
C PRO A 227 -14.56 15.45 -7.37
N ALA A 228 -13.95 15.97 -6.30
CA ALA A 228 -14.55 16.09 -4.98
C ALA A 228 -15.74 17.07 -5.02
N ASP A 229 -16.61 17.00 -4.02
CA ASP A 229 -17.69 17.97 -3.85
C ASP A 229 -17.11 19.36 -3.56
N ALA A 230 -17.76 20.41 -4.10
CA ALA A 230 -17.31 21.79 -3.96
C ALA A 230 -17.29 22.30 -2.50
N HIS A 231 -17.96 21.62 -1.56
CA HIS A 231 -17.90 21.93 -0.14
C HIS A 231 -16.62 21.41 0.55
N ASN A 232 -15.88 20.51 -0.10
CA ASN A 232 -14.74 19.82 0.49
C ASN A 232 -13.38 20.41 0.08
N PHE A 233 -13.35 21.54 -0.63
CA PHE A 233 -12.12 22.24 -0.99
C PHE A 233 -12.39 23.73 -1.23
N THR A 234 -11.35 24.56 -1.18
CA THR A 234 -11.45 25.98 -1.54
C THR A 234 -10.90 26.20 -2.94
N VAL A 235 -11.63 26.92 -3.79
CA VAL A 235 -11.13 27.34 -5.11
C VAL A 235 -9.98 28.33 -4.94
N GLY A 236 -8.86 28.06 -5.61
CA GLY A 236 -7.60 28.78 -5.45
C GLY A 236 -6.84 28.41 -4.18
N ARG A 237 -5.73 29.11 -3.95
CA ARG A 237 -4.89 28.96 -2.76
C ARG A 237 -4.27 30.26 -2.31
N SER A 238 -3.96 30.34 -1.02
CA SER A 238 -3.40 31.52 -0.37
C SER A 238 -1.89 31.48 -0.16
N ALA A 239 -1.24 30.32 -0.36
CA ALA A 239 0.20 30.17 -0.25
C ALA A 239 0.81 29.55 -1.53
N LYS A 240 2.14 29.54 -1.65
CA LYS A 240 2.83 28.81 -2.73
C LYS A 240 2.84 27.33 -2.38
N ILE A 241 2.70 26.43 -3.38
CA ILE A 241 2.99 25.01 -3.13
C ILE A 241 4.47 24.86 -2.80
N ASP A 242 4.75 24.26 -1.65
CA ASP A 242 6.10 23.95 -1.20
C ASP A 242 6.26 22.50 -0.74
N LYS A 243 5.18 21.71 -0.65
CA LYS A 243 5.22 20.34 -0.10
C LYS A 243 4.28 19.37 -0.77
N VAL A 244 4.64 18.08 -0.66
CA VAL A 244 3.75 16.94 -0.93
C VAL A 244 3.53 16.19 0.38
N ILE A 245 2.28 15.89 0.71
CA ILE A 245 1.92 15.16 1.92
C ILE A 245 1.33 13.80 1.52
N ILE A 246 1.94 12.73 2.02
CA ILE A 246 1.53 11.35 1.81
C ILE A 246 0.60 10.93 2.93
N HIS A 247 -0.57 10.43 2.54
CA HIS A 247 -1.62 9.92 3.42
C HIS A 247 -1.93 8.45 3.12
N VAL A 248 -2.52 7.77 4.09
CA VAL A 248 -3.16 6.46 3.92
C VAL A 248 -4.63 6.57 4.33
N THR A 249 -5.53 6.12 3.46
CA THR A 249 -6.96 6.46 3.52
C THR A 249 -7.72 5.80 4.65
N GLN A 250 -7.24 4.67 5.18
CA GLN A 250 -8.00 3.76 6.06
C GLN A 250 -9.30 3.25 5.39
N GLY A 251 -9.21 2.91 4.10
CA GLY A 251 -10.32 2.42 3.27
C GLY A 251 -9.94 2.14 1.82
N SER A 252 -10.94 1.78 1.01
CA SER A 252 -10.78 1.44 -0.42
C SER A 252 -10.65 2.68 -1.32
N TYR A 253 -10.07 2.50 -2.50
CA TYR A 253 -9.84 3.54 -3.51
C TYR A 253 -11.11 4.27 -3.92
N ALA A 254 -12.13 3.52 -4.31
CA ALA A 254 -13.42 4.08 -4.69
C ALA A 254 -14.17 4.64 -3.48
N GLY A 255 -14.04 4.01 -2.31
CA GLY A 255 -14.60 4.50 -1.05
C GLY A 255 -14.07 5.90 -0.69
N THR A 256 -12.77 6.13 -0.83
CA THR A 256 -12.14 7.45 -0.62
C THR A 256 -12.67 8.50 -1.59
N ILE A 257 -12.73 8.18 -2.89
CA ILE A 257 -13.26 9.11 -3.91
C ILE A 257 -14.73 9.44 -3.61
N SER A 258 -15.53 8.44 -3.24
CA SER A 258 -16.93 8.63 -2.85
C SER A 258 -17.05 9.49 -1.59
N TRP A 259 -16.15 9.33 -0.63
CA TRP A 259 -16.13 10.15 0.59
C TRP A 259 -15.84 11.62 0.28
N PHE A 260 -14.91 11.90 -0.62
CA PHE A 260 -14.63 13.26 -1.09
C PHE A 260 -15.78 13.89 -1.87
N GLN A 261 -16.72 13.07 -2.38
CA GLN A 261 -17.96 13.54 -3.01
C GLN A 261 -19.12 13.74 -2.03
N ASN A 262 -18.95 13.35 -0.75
CA ASN A 262 -19.95 13.63 0.27
C ASN A 262 -19.81 15.10 0.74
N PRO A 263 -20.80 15.97 0.51
CA PRO A 263 -20.73 17.40 0.85
C PRO A 263 -20.61 17.68 2.35
N THR A 264 -20.89 16.69 3.21
CA THR A 264 -20.77 16.84 4.67
C THR A 264 -19.47 16.25 5.23
N SER A 265 -18.55 15.77 4.38
CA SER A 265 -17.31 15.14 4.85
C SER A 265 -16.28 16.18 5.30
N GLU A 266 -16.31 17.38 4.68
CA GLU A 266 -15.38 18.49 4.93
C GLU A 266 -13.89 18.09 4.74
N VAL A 267 -13.62 17.05 3.94
CA VAL A 267 -12.28 16.54 3.66
C VAL A 267 -12.09 16.20 2.20
N SER A 268 -10.87 16.41 1.69
CA SER A 268 -10.46 16.02 0.34
C SER A 268 -8.94 15.97 0.22
N ALA A 269 -8.43 15.24 -0.77
CA ALA A 269 -7.05 15.33 -1.23
C ALA A 269 -6.98 15.70 -2.71
N HIS A 270 -5.78 15.96 -3.22
CA HIS A 270 -5.61 16.26 -4.65
C HIS A 270 -5.64 14.99 -5.48
N TYR A 271 -5.02 13.91 -4.97
CA TYR A 271 -4.90 12.63 -5.67
C TYR A 271 -5.22 11.46 -4.76
N VAL A 272 -5.76 10.39 -5.33
CA VAL A 272 -5.97 9.07 -4.70
C VAL A 272 -5.31 8.00 -5.55
N ILE A 273 -4.64 7.03 -4.92
CA ILE A 273 -3.87 5.96 -5.57
C ILE A 273 -4.37 4.60 -5.13
N ARG A 274 -4.69 3.75 -6.12
CA ARG A 274 -5.14 2.37 -5.89
C ARG A 274 -3.97 1.45 -5.60
N SER A 275 -4.14 0.57 -4.62
CA SER A 275 -3.13 -0.38 -4.17
C SER A 275 -2.83 -1.46 -5.21
N SER A 276 -3.85 -2.03 -5.84
CA SER A 276 -3.69 -3.21 -6.69
C SER A 276 -2.87 -2.98 -7.97
N ASP A 277 -2.97 -1.81 -8.58
CA ASP A 277 -2.36 -1.51 -9.89
C ASP A 277 -1.75 -0.10 -10.00
N GLY A 278 -1.80 0.69 -8.93
CA GLY A 278 -1.27 2.05 -8.93
C GLY A 278 -2.10 3.05 -9.74
N GLN A 279 -3.38 2.79 -10.04
CA GLN A 279 -4.22 3.76 -10.75
C GLN A 279 -4.38 5.05 -9.93
N ILE A 280 -4.21 6.20 -10.59
CA ILE A 280 -4.30 7.52 -9.97
C ILE A 280 -5.59 8.22 -10.43
N THR A 281 -6.33 8.78 -9.47
CA THR A 281 -7.43 9.71 -9.73
C THR A 281 -7.14 11.04 -9.06
N GLN A 282 -7.20 12.13 -9.82
CA GLN A 282 -7.20 13.49 -9.28
C GLN A 282 -8.63 13.89 -8.91
N THR A 283 -8.78 14.39 -7.68
CA THR A 283 -10.07 14.77 -7.07
C THR A 283 -10.20 16.27 -6.81
N VAL A 284 -9.08 16.98 -6.63
CA VAL A 284 -9.03 18.45 -6.53
C VAL A 284 -7.92 18.95 -7.45
N ARG A 285 -8.16 20.05 -8.18
CA ARG A 285 -7.14 20.62 -9.08
C ARG A 285 -5.94 21.09 -8.27
N ASP A 286 -4.76 20.98 -8.87
CA ASP A 286 -3.53 21.41 -8.22
C ASP A 286 -3.52 22.91 -7.93
N ARG A 287 -4.38 23.74 -8.52
CA ARG A 287 -4.46 25.18 -8.22
C ARG A 287 -5.36 25.52 -7.03
N ASP A 288 -6.20 24.57 -6.63
CA ASP A 288 -7.19 24.71 -5.57
C ASP A 288 -6.62 24.17 -4.25
N THR A 289 -7.30 24.40 -3.14
CA THR A 289 -6.87 24.00 -1.79
C THR A 289 -7.73 22.85 -1.29
N ALA A 290 -7.22 21.62 -1.40
CA ALA A 290 -7.86 20.44 -0.81
C ALA A 290 -7.77 20.43 0.73
N TYR A 291 -8.70 19.74 1.40
CA TYR A 291 -8.81 19.70 2.86
C TYR A 291 -8.26 18.39 3.44
N HIS A 292 -6.93 18.26 3.52
CA HIS A 292 -6.26 17.00 3.92
C HIS A 292 -5.31 17.10 5.13
N ALA A 293 -4.72 18.26 5.41
CA ALA A 293 -3.65 18.43 6.41
C ALA A 293 -3.76 19.74 7.21
N LYS A 294 -5.00 20.19 7.48
CA LYS A 294 -5.33 21.35 8.32
C LYS A 294 -4.48 22.59 7.95
N ASN A 295 -3.52 22.96 8.79
CA ASN A 295 -2.67 24.13 8.64
C ASN A 295 -1.78 24.10 7.38
N SER A 296 -1.54 22.92 6.81
CA SER A 296 -0.70 22.76 5.62
C SER A 296 -1.50 22.81 4.30
N ASN A 297 -2.84 22.84 4.36
CA ASN A 297 -3.69 22.77 3.16
C ASN A 297 -3.30 23.82 2.09
N ALA A 298 -3.03 25.06 2.51
CA ALA A 298 -2.78 26.16 1.59
C ALA A 298 -1.47 26.03 0.79
N SER A 299 -0.48 25.27 1.28
CA SER A 299 0.86 25.15 0.68
C SER A 299 1.25 23.73 0.26
N ALA A 300 0.39 22.73 0.49
CA ALA A 300 0.71 21.33 0.23
C ALA A 300 -0.23 20.67 -0.78
N LEU A 301 0.31 19.71 -1.53
CA LEU A 301 -0.46 18.77 -2.32
C LEU A 301 -0.59 17.43 -1.57
N GLY A 302 -1.80 17.09 -1.12
CA GLY A 302 -2.10 15.80 -0.51
C GLY A 302 -2.33 14.66 -1.52
N ILE A 303 -1.70 13.50 -1.26
CA ILE A 303 -1.87 12.25 -2.00
C ILE A 303 -2.33 11.15 -1.04
N GLU A 304 -3.48 10.56 -1.31
CA GLU A 304 -4.10 9.49 -0.55
C GLU A 304 -3.80 8.12 -1.14
N HIS A 305 -3.36 7.18 -0.31
CA HIS A 305 -3.05 5.82 -0.70
C HIS A 305 -4.07 4.87 -0.10
N GLU A 306 -4.75 4.09 -0.96
CA GLU A 306 -5.69 3.06 -0.55
C GLU A 306 -5.05 2.07 0.43
N GLY A 307 -5.75 1.79 1.54
CA GLY A 307 -5.39 0.71 2.46
C GLY A 307 -5.39 1.11 3.92
N PHE A 308 -4.73 0.29 4.75
CA PHE A 308 -4.72 0.42 6.20
C PHE A 308 -3.30 0.50 6.76
N VAL A 309 -3.03 1.46 7.65
CA VAL A 309 -1.68 1.73 8.21
C VAL A 309 -1.11 0.58 9.05
N ASP A 310 -1.94 -0.36 9.49
CA ASP A 310 -1.56 -1.53 10.29
C ASP A 310 -1.38 -2.82 9.47
N ASP A 311 -1.51 -2.76 8.14
CA ASP A 311 -1.31 -3.90 7.23
C ASP A 311 -0.36 -3.55 6.06
N PRO A 312 0.89 -4.07 6.06
CA PRO A 312 1.86 -3.78 5.01
C PRO A 312 1.49 -4.35 3.64
N SER A 313 0.51 -5.27 3.55
CA SER A 313 0.12 -5.88 2.26
C SER A 313 -0.51 -4.89 1.29
N TRP A 314 -0.98 -3.75 1.78
CA TRP A 314 -1.54 -2.67 0.97
C TRP A 314 -0.48 -1.82 0.27
N PHE A 315 0.75 -1.78 0.76
CA PHE A 315 1.82 -0.95 0.19
C PHE A 315 2.55 -1.69 -0.93
N THR A 316 1.85 -1.87 -2.04
CA THR A 316 2.38 -2.59 -3.20
C THR A 316 3.43 -1.76 -3.95
N ASP A 317 4.29 -2.45 -4.70
CA ASP A 317 5.25 -1.81 -5.60
C ASP A 317 4.56 -0.94 -6.66
N ALA A 318 3.41 -1.38 -7.18
CA ALA A 318 2.62 -0.62 -8.16
C ALA A 318 2.15 0.73 -7.58
N MET A 319 1.62 0.72 -6.35
CA MET A 319 1.24 1.92 -5.63
C MET A 319 2.44 2.85 -5.44
N TYR A 320 3.55 2.34 -4.89
CA TYR A 320 4.76 3.13 -4.63
C TYR A 320 5.31 3.81 -5.89
N ARG A 321 5.39 3.07 -7.00
CA ARG A 321 5.92 3.60 -8.28
C ARG A 321 5.02 4.68 -8.87
N SER A 322 3.71 4.44 -8.92
CA SER A 322 2.74 5.41 -9.42
C SER A 322 2.76 6.69 -8.58
N SER A 323 2.77 6.54 -7.25
CA SER A 323 2.85 7.67 -6.32
C SER A 323 4.15 8.45 -6.43
N ALA A 324 5.28 7.76 -6.57
CA ALA A 324 6.58 8.40 -6.68
C ALA A 324 6.73 9.14 -8.02
N ALA A 325 6.21 8.59 -9.12
CA ALA A 325 6.19 9.26 -10.43
C ALA A 325 5.33 10.53 -10.42
N LEU A 326 4.15 10.47 -9.79
CA LEU A 326 3.32 11.64 -9.55
C LEU A 326 4.08 12.67 -8.70
N THR A 327 4.59 12.27 -7.54
CA THR A 327 5.30 13.17 -6.62
C THR A 327 6.50 13.84 -7.28
N ARG A 328 7.28 13.10 -8.07
CA ARG A 328 8.39 13.67 -8.85
C ARG A 328 7.90 14.75 -9.80
N THR A 329 6.83 14.48 -10.54
CA THR A 329 6.22 15.43 -11.49
C THR A 329 5.72 16.68 -10.76
N LEU A 330 5.07 16.52 -9.61
CA LEU A 330 4.64 17.64 -8.77
C LEU A 330 5.84 18.45 -8.26
N CYS A 331 6.90 17.77 -7.80
CA CYS A 331 8.12 18.43 -7.36
C CYS A 331 8.78 19.23 -8.48
N ASP A 332 8.88 18.67 -9.69
CA ASP A 332 9.45 19.37 -10.85
C ASP A 332 8.58 20.55 -11.28
N THR A 333 7.25 20.38 -11.27
CA THR A 333 6.29 21.41 -11.68
C THR A 333 6.30 22.62 -10.74
N TYR A 334 6.38 22.39 -9.44
CA TYR A 334 6.26 23.45 -8.43
C TYR A 334 7.61 23.88 -7.82
N GLY A 335 8.71 23.25 -8.22
CA GLY A 335 10.05 23.52 -7.71
C GLY A 335 10.21 23.11 -6.25
N ILE A 336 9.62 21.98 -5.86
CA ILE A 336 9.72 21.39 -4.53
C ILE A 336 10.97 20.51 -4.48
N PRO A 337 11.90 20.70 -3.52
CA PRO A 337 13.02 19.79 -3.34
C PRO A 337 12.54 18.35 -3.08
N LYS A 338 13.17 17.37 -3.74
CA LYS A 338 12.82 15.94 -3.62
C LYS A 338 13.50 15.34 -2.38
N ASP A 339 13.16 15.84 -1.21
CA ASP A 339 13.73 15.40 0.07
C ASP A 339 12.63 15.17 1.13
N ARG A 340 13.02 14.57 2.24
CA ARG A 340 12.12 14.24 3.36
C ARG A 340 11.69 15.45 4.20
N THR A 341 12.15 16.65 3.89
CA THR A 341 11.67 17.89 4.54
C THR A 341 10.49 18.52 3.79
N HIS A 342 10.33 18.18 2.50
CA HIS A 342 9.25 18.69 1.65
C HIS A 342 8.27 17.62 1.17
N ILE A 343 8.72 16.37 1.07
CA ILE A 343 7.86 15.20 0.89
C ILE A 343 7.73 14.54 2.25
N ILE A 344 6.57 14.71 2.89
CA ILE A 344 6.35 14.31 4.29
C ILE A 344 5.12 13.40 4.42
N GLY A 345 5.06 12.63 5.49
CA GLY A 345 3.84 11.95 5.92
C GLY A 345 2.90 12.91 6.63
N HIS A 346 1.61 12.59 6.67
CA HIS A 346 0.65 13.40 7.43
C HIS A 346 1.01 13.50 8.92
N SER A 347 1.56 12.43 9.51
CA SER A 347 2.07 12.42 10.90
C SER A 347 3.20 13.43 11.15
N GLU A 348 3.86 13.90 10.10
CA GLU A 348 4.99 14.83 10.18
C GLU A 348 4.56 16.27 9.85
N ALA A 349 3.32 16.48 9.42
CA ALA A 349 2.79 17.78 9.09
C ALA A 349 2.63 18.66 10.36
N PRO A 350 2.92 19.97 10.29
CA PRO A 350 2.77 20.85 11.44
C PRO A 350 1.35 20.86 12.04
N GLY A 351 1.25 20.51 13.33
CA GLY A 351 -0.03 20.46 14.05
C GLY A 351 -0.85 19.20 13.79
N SER A 352 -0.23 18.15 13.23
CA SER A 352 -0.86 16.86 13.01
C SER A 352 -1.09 16.09 14.32
N ASP A 353 -2.27 15.50 14.43
CA ASP A 353 -2.69 14.49 15.41
C ASP A 353 -2.84 13.10 14.76
N HIS A 354 -2.40 12.97 13.50
CA HIS A 354 -2.52 11.77 12.68
C HIS A 354 -1.28 10.87 12.77
N THR A 355 -1.45 9.61 12.35
CA THR A 355 -0.40 8.58 12.38
C THR A 355 -0.03 8.03 11.00
N ASP A 356 -0.76 8.39 9.95
CA ASP A 356 -0.50 7.99 8.58
C ASP A 356 0.71 8.74 7.98
N PRO A 357 1.49 8.11 7.07
CA PRO A 357 1.22 6.83 6.40
C PRO A 357 1.55 5.57 7.22
N GLY A 358 1.98 5.74 8.48
CA GLY A 358 2.18 4.64 9.42
C GLY A 358 3.55 3.96 9.32
N LYS A 359 3.84 3.09 10.29
CA LYS A 359 5.16 2.45 10.47
C LYS A 359 5.57 1.49 9.35
N TYR A 360 4.62 1.05 8.54
CA TYR A 360 4.87 0.10 7.44
C TYR A 360 5.10 0.80 6.10
N TRP A 361 4.95 2.13 6.05
CA TRP A 361 5.34 2.89 4.87
C TRP A 361 6.86 2.95 4.75
N ASP A 362 7.41 2.32 3.72
CA ASP A 362 8.86 2.31 3.45
C ASP A 362 9.29 3.61 2.75
N TRP A 363 9.70 4.59 3.56
CA TRP A 363 10.22 5.86 3.06
C TRP A 363 11.48 5.73 2.23
N ASN A 364 12.35 4.75 2.49
CA ASN A 364 13.59 4.60 1.74
C ASN A 364 13.29 4.08 0.33
N LEU A 365 12.40 3.09 0.23
CA LEU A 365 11.92 2.59 -1.06
C LEU A 365 11.21 3.70 -1.85
N TYR A 366 10.29 4.41 -1.19
CA TYR A 366 9.52 5.47 -1.82
C TYR A 366 10.39 6.63 -2.32
N MET A 367 11.28 7.15 -1.47
CA MET A 367 12.20 8.22 -1.86
C MET A 367 13.20 7.75 -2.91
N GLY A 368 13.66 6.50 -2.84
CA GLY A 368 14.44 5.87 -3.89
C GLY A 368 13.74 5.95 -5.25
N TYR A 369 12.42 5.70 -5.29
CA TYR A 369 11.64 5.91 -6.51
C TYR A 369 11.43 7.38 -6.87
N VAL A 370 11.26 8.32 -5.92
CA VAL A 370 11.05 9.75 -6.19
C VAL A 370 12.31 10.48 -6.68
N GLU A 371 13.49 10.02 -6.28
CA GLU A 371 14.78 10.57 -6.72
C GLU A 371 15.21 10.01 -8.08
N ASP A 372 14.77 8.79 -8.39
CA ASP A 372 15.13 8.03 -9.58
C ASP A 372 14.12 8.21 -10.71
N ASP A 373 14.43 9.07 -11.68
CA ASP A 373 13.61 9.33 -12.87
C ASP A 373 13.62 8.17 -13.89
N GLY A 374 14.30 7.06 -13.58
CA GLY A 374 14.44 5.92 -14.48
C GLY A 374 15.37 6.20 -15.66
N THR A 375 16.11 7.32 -15.65
CA THR A 375 17.12 7.57 -16.67
C THR A 375 18.32 6.66 -16.45
N ASP A 376 18.72 6.04 -17.55
CA ASP A 376 20.05 5.50 -17.71
C ASP A 376 21.04 6.66 -17.59
N SER A 377 21.78 6.70 -16.48
CA SER A 377 22.65 7.83 -16.14
C SER A 377 23.86 7.93 -17.07
N SER A 378 24.07 6.95 -17.96
CA SER A 378 25.25 6.85 -18.82
C SER A 378 24.97 6.59 -20.31
N GLY A 379 23.71 6.35 -20.69
CA GLY A 379 23.32 5.98 -22.05
C GLY A 379 23.66 4.53 -22.48
N ASP A 380 24.14 3.68 -21.55
CA ASP A 380 24.57 2.31 -21.83
C ASP A 380 23.51 1.22 -21.57
N GLY A 381 22.31 1.62 -21.15
CA GLY A 381 21.16 0.76 -20.87
C GLY A 381 21.27 -0.07 -19.58
N LEU A 382 22.39 0.01 -18.86
CA LEU A 382 22.68 -0.83 -17.70
C LEU A 382 23.02 -0.03 -16.44
N SER A 383 23.48 1.21 -16.58
CA SER A 383 23.93 2.02 -15.46
C SER A 383 22.80 2.92 -14.95
N PHE A 384 22.41 2.68 -13.71
CA PHE A 384 21.38 3.44 -13.03
C PHE A 384 21.93 3.99 -11.70
N THR A 385 21.36 5.09 -11.24
CA THR A 385 21.70 5.68 -9.92
C THR A 385 21.34 4.73 -8.76
N SER A 386 20.35 3.85 -8.97
CA SER A 386 19.95 2.79 -8.04
C SER A 386 19.47 1.53 -8.78
N TYR A 387 19.66 0.36 -8.18
CA TYR A 387 19.15 -0.93 -8.69
C TYR A 387 18.01 -1.44 -7.81
N THR A 388 16.84 -0.81 -7.93
CA THR A 388 15.62 -1.17 -7.20
C THR A 388 15.08 -2.54 -7.58
N SER A 389 14.31 -3.15 -6.69
CA SER A 389 13.71 -4.48 -6.91
C SER A 389 12.85 -4.50 -8.18
N GLN A 390 12.99 -5.53 -9.01
CA GLN A 390 12.13 -5.76 -10.18
C GLN A 390 11.39 -7.09 -10.03
N GLN A 391 10.11 -7.13 -10.36
CA GLN A 391 9.26 -8.30 -10.21
C GLN A 391 8.14 -8.31 -11.25
N SER A 392 7.29 -9.34 -11.22
CA SER A 392 6.12 -9.41 -12.11
C SER A 392 5.32 -8.11 -12.08
N GLY A 393 5.05 -7.53 -13.25
CA GLY A 393 4.35 -6.24 -13.39
C GLY A 393 5.26 -5.01 -13.46
N SER A 394 6.54 -5.11 -13.09
CA SER A 394 7.51 -4.04 -13.34
C SER A 394 7.67 -3.78 -14.85
N SER A 395 7.98 -2.55 -15.23
CA SER A 395 8.32 -2.20 -16.62
C SER A 395 9.34 -1.06 -16.68
N GLY A 396 9.97 -0.86 -17.84
CA GLY A 396 10.88 0.27 -18.10
C GLY A 396 12.35 -0.12 -18.28
N PRO A 397 13.28 0.86 -18.24
CA PRO A 397 14.70 0.66 -18.56
C PRO A 397 15.40 -0.41 -17.72
N ARG A 398 15.10 -0.50 -16.42
CA ARG A 398 15.67 -1.56 -15.56
C ARG A 398 15.19 -2.95 -15.93
N VAL A 399 13.94 -3.11 -16.33
CA VAL A 399 13.44 -4.40 -16.81
C VAL A 399 14.13 -4.79 -18.11
N LYS A 400 14.38 -3.83 -19.01
CA LYS A 400 15.20 -4.08 -20.21
C LYS A 400 16.62 -4.51 -19.83
N ALA A 401 17.23 -3.87 -18.82
CA ALA A 401 18.54 -4.27 -18.31
C ALA A 401 18.54 -5.69 -17.72
N VAL A 402 17.52 -6.04 -16.92
CA VAL A 402 17.33 -7.41 -16.41
C VAL A 402 17.24 -8.41 -17.56
N GLN A 403 16.38 -8.13 -18.54
CA GLN A 403 16.16 -9.00 -19.69
C GLN A 403 17.44 -9.17 -20.53
N GLN A 404 18.15 -8.07 -20.78
CA GLN A 404 19.44 -8.09 -21.45
C GLN A 404 20.45 -8.96 -20.72
N LEU A 405 20.68 -8.70 -19.42
CA LEU A 405 21.68 -9.43 -18.62
C LEU A 405 21.34 -10.92 -18.49
N LEU A 406 20.06 -11.27 -18.36
CA LEU A 406 19.61 -12.67 -18.33
C LEU A 406 19.83 -13.36 -19.68
N ASN A 407 19.45 -12.72 -20.78
CA ASN A 407 19.63 -13.27 -22.13
C ASN A 407 21.12 -13.47 -22.46
N GLU A 408 21.98 -12.49 -22.12
CA GLU A 408 23.45 -12.58 -22.28
C GLU A 408 24.04 -13.75 -21.49
N GLN A 409 23.41 -14.12 -20.37
CA GLN A 409 23.83 -15.24 -19.52
C GLN A 409 23.12 -16.56 -19.85
N GLY A 410 22.34 -16.62 -20.93
CA GLY A 410 21.67 -17.83 -21.40
C GLY A 410 20.32 -18.15 -20.76
N PHE A 411 19.75 -17.21 -19.99
CA PHE A 411 18.43 -17.33 -19.36
C PHE A 411 17.39 -16.57 -20.19
N ALA A 412 16.74 -17.28 -21.12
CA ALA A 412 15.82 -16.67 -22.08
C ALA A 412 14.60 -16.05 -21.38
N THR A 413 14.44 -14.73 -21.52
CA THR A 413 13.36 -13.96 -20.88
C THR A 413 12.08 -13.83 -21.73
N GLY A 414 12.15 -14.12 -23.02
CA GLY A 414 11.08 -13.88 -23.99
C GLY A 414 11.32 -12.62 -24.83
N ASP A 415 10.23 -11.92 -25.17
CA ASP A 415 10.08 -10.87 -26.18
C ASP A 415 10.79 -9.53 -25.88
N GLY A 416 11.55 -9.40 -24.78
CA GLY A 416 12.46 -8.25 -24.55
C GLY A 416 11.78 -6.87 -24.54
N ALA A 417 10.45 -6.83 -24.36
CA ALA A 417 9.62 -5.64 -24.53
C ALA A 417 9.76 -4.61 -23.39
N GLY A 418 10.61 -4.87 -22.39
CA GLY A 418 10.75 -4.02 -21.21
C GLY A 418 9.62 -4.15 -20.20
N THR A 419 8.84 -5.23 -20.26
CA THR A 419 7.80 -5.62 -19.30
C THR A 419 8.19 -6.91 -18.60
N PHE A 420 8.09 -6.95 -17.27
CA PHE A 420 8.47 -8.11 -16.47
C PHE A 420 7.30 -9.08 -16.40
N GLY A 421 7.10 -9.82 -17.49
CA GLY A 421 6.04 -10.82 -17.63
C GLY A 421 6.47 -12.22 -17.16
N ALA A 422 5.58 -13.21 -17.36
CA ALA A 422 5.79 -14.60 -16.94
C ALA A 422 7.10 -15.22 -17.48
N GLY A 423 7.50 -14.90 -18.71
CA GLY A 423 8.77 -15.34 -19.29
C GLY A 423 9.99 -14.81 -18.51
N THR A 424 9.97 -13.52 -18.13
CA THR A 424 11.03 -12.92 -17.33
C THR A 424 11.06 -13.49 -15.91
N VAL A 425 9.90 -13.73 -15.29
CA VAL A 425 9.81 -14.41 -13.98
C VAL A 425 10.45 -15.81 -14.04
N GLY A 426 10.13 -16.59 -15.07
CA GLY A 426 10.72 -17.92 -15.28
C GLY A 426 12.24 -17.86 -15.43
N ALA A 427 12.75 -16.93 -16.22
CA ALA A 427 14.18 -16.73 -16.42
C ALA A 427 14.91 -16.32 -15.13
N VAL A 428 14.32 -15.42 -14.34
CA VAL A 428 14.90 -14.99 -13.05
C VAL A 428 14.96 -16.16 -12.07
N LYS A 429 13.90 -16.97 -11.96
CA LYS A 429 13.92 -18.15 -11.08
C LYS A 429 14.98 -19.17 -11.50
N ALA A 430 15.13 -19.40 -12.81
CA ALA A 430 16.17 -20.27 -13.34
C ALA A 430 17.57 -19.72 -13.03
N TYR A 431 17.78 -18.42 -13.21
CA TYR A 431 19.02 -17.74 -12.88
C TYR A 431 19.36 -17.85 -11.39
N GLN A 432 18.41 -17.50 -10.51
CA GLN A 432 18.57 -17.58 -9.07
C GLN A 432 18.93 -18.99 -8.62
N THR A 433 18.23 -20.01 -9.14
CA THR A 433 18.52 -21.42 -8.87
C THR A 433 19.95 -21.78 -9.28
N ALA A 434 20.37 -21.39 -10.50
CA ALA A 434 21.71 -21.66 -11.01
C ALA A 434 22.83 -20.95 -10.21
N ARG A 435 22.51 -19.84 -9.55
CA ARG A 435 23.44 -19.07 -8.71
C ARG A 435 23.36 -19.40 -7.21
N GLY A 436 22.47 -20.32 -6.81
CA GLY A 436 22.26 -20.66 -5.39
C GLY A 436 21.60 -19.54 -4.58
N LEU A 437 20.86 -18.65 -5.24
CA LEU A 437 20.03 -17.62 -4.61
C LEU A 437 18.61 -18.16 -4.35
N THR A 438 17.84 -17.46 -3.51
CA THR A 438 16.40 -17.76 -3.34
C THR A 438 15.68 -17.59 -4.68
N ALA A 439 15.07 -18.66 -5.20
CA ALA A 439 14.39 -18.66 -6.50
C ALA A 439 12.95 -18.13 -6.43
N ASP A 440 12.78 -16.90 -5.93
CA ASP A 440 11.49 -16.22 -5.76
C ASP A 440 10.97 -15.55 -7.05
N GLY A 441 11.82 -15.36 -8.06
CA GLY A 441 11.48 -14.66 -9.30
C GLY A 441 11.55 -13.13 -9.19
N VAL A 442 12.14 -12.61 -8.11
CA VAL A 442 12.31 -11.18 -7.84
C VAL A 442 13.78 -10.80 -8.01
N VAL A 443 14.04 -9.77 -8.82
CA VAL A 443 15.39 -9.20 -8.97
C VAL A 443 15.61 -8.16 -7.89
N GLY A 444 15.86 -8.61 -6.66
CA GLY A 444 16.31 -7.78 -5.54
C GLY A 444 17.82 -7.50 -5.56
N ALA A 445 18.35 -6.85 -4.52
CA ALA A 445 19.76 -6.45 -4.43
C ALA A 445 20.75 -7.59 -4.69
N GLN A 446 20.50 -8.78 -4.13
CA GLN A 446 21.36 -9.96 -4.33
C GLN A 446 21.37 -10.44 -5.78
N THR A 447 20.18 -10.55 -6.40
CA THR A 447 20.03 -10.95 -7.80
C THR A 447 20.66 -9.92 -8.74
N TRP A 448 20.45 -8.62 -8.50
CA TRP A 448 21.09 -7.53 -9.24
C TRP A 448 22.62 -7.60 -9.15
N THR A 449 23.15 -7.77 -7.94
CA THR A 449 24.60 -7.86 -7.71
C THR A 449 25.20 -9.02 -8.50
N ALA A 450 24.56 -10.20 -8.46
CA ALA A 450 25.00 -11.35 -9.22
C ALA A 450 24.89 -11.12 -10.75
N LEU A 451 23.77 -10.57 -11.22
CA LEU A 451 23.55 -10.30 -12.66
C LEU A 451 24.60 -9.34 -13.23
N LEU A 452 24.85 -8.23 -12.52
CA LEU A 452 25.75 -7.17 -12.97
C LEU A 452 27.22 -7.58 -12.89
N SER A 453 27.59 -8.47 -11.98
CA SER A 453 28.99 -8.88 -11.77
C SER A 453 29.45 -10.07 -12.62
N ALA A 454 28.53 -10.63 -13.42
CA ALA A 454 28.83 -11.77 -14.28
C ALA A 454 29.96 -11.49 -15.27
N GLY A 455 30.76 -12.52 -15.58
CA GLY A 455 31.87 -12.44 -16.53
C GLY A 455 33.24 -12.66 -15.88
N THR A 456 34.27 -12.04 -16.47
CA THR A 456 35.66 -12.16 -16.05
C THR A 456 35.90 -11.54 -14.66
N THR A 457 36.98 -11.97 -14.00
CA THR A 457 37.36 -11.49 -12.65
C THR A 457 38.75 -10.85 -12.67
N PRO A 458 38.95 -9.73 -13.40
CA PRO A 458 40.25 -9.06 -13.45
C PRO A 458 40.58 -8.42 -12.10
N THR A 459 41.86 -8.30 -11.78
CA THR A 459 42.29 -7.49 -10.64
C THR A 459 42.14 -6.01 -10.99
N LEU A 460 41.23 -5.32 -10.31
CA LEU A 460 41.03 -3.87 -10.48
C LEU A 460 41.42 -3.12 -9.20
N GLN A 461 42.13 -2.01 -9.40
CA GLN A 461 42.62 -1.14 -8.33
C GLN A 461 42.69 0.31 -8.83
N GLN A 462 43.03 1.25 -7.94
CA GLN A 462 43.18 2.66 -8.28
C GLN A 462 44.04 2.85 -9.55
N GLY A 463 43.52 3.64 -10.49
CA GLY A 463 44.13 3.88 -11.81
C GLY A 463 43.70 2.90 -12.92
N SER A 464 42.98 1.82 -12.58
CA SER A 464 42.33 0.97 -13.58
C SER A 464 41.22 1.75 -14.30
N SER A 465 40.97 1.43 -15.56
CA SER A 465 39.87 2.01 -16.33
C SER A 465 39.28 1.02 -17.33
N GLY A 466 38.09 1.33 -17.83
CA GLY A 466 37.42 0.57 -18.88
C GLY A 466 36.15 -0.18 -18.41
N PRO A 467 35.62 -1.07 -19.27
CA PRO A 467 34.31 -1.70 -19.07
C PRO A 467 34.24 -2.59 -17.83
N ASP A 468 35.35 -3.22 -17.43
CA ASP A 468 35.39 -4.04 -16.21
C ASP A 468 35.27 -3.19 -14.93
N VAL A 469 35.82 -1.96 -14.93
CA VAL A 469 35.63 -1.00 -13.83
C VAL A 469 34.19 -0.54 -13.77
N LYS A 470 33.58 -0.23 -14.91
CA LYS A 470 32.17 0.14 -14.98
C LYS A 470 31.27 -1.00 -14.47
N ARG A 471 31.58 -2.25 -14.85
CA ARG A 471 30.91 -3.45 -14.33
C ARG A 471 30.99 -3.51 -12.81
N LEU A 472 32.19 -3.35 -12.25
CA LEU A 472 32.41 -3.33 -10.80
C LEU A 472 31.59 -2.23 -10.12
N GLN A 473 31.63 -1.00 -10.63
CA GLN A 473 30.89 0.14 -10.07
C GLN A 473 29.37 -0.10 -10.02
N ARG A 474 28.80 -0.69 -11.08
CA ARG A 474 27.39 -1.10 -11.09
C ARG A 474 27.08 -2.17 -10.04
N SER A 475 27.93 -3.21 -9.96
CA SER A 475 27.76 -4.28 -8.98
C SER A 475 27.85 -3.76 -7.54
N LEU A 476 28.77 -2.83 -7.27
CA LEU A 476 28.92 -2.17 -5.97
C LEU A 476 27.69 -1.31 -5.64
N THR A 477 27.16 -0.57 -6.61
CA THR A 477 25.92 0.21 -6.43
C THR A 477 24.76 -0.70 -6.02
N ALA A 478 24.56 -1.82 -6.72
CA ALA A 478 23.53 -2.80 -6.37
C ALA A 478 23.75 -3.45 -5.00
N ALA A 479 25.00 -3.76 -4.66
CA ALA A 479 25.36 -4.45 -3.43
C ALA A 479 25.32 -3.56 -2.18
N LEU A 480 25.63 -2.28 -2.32
CA LEU A 480 25.70 -1.34 -1.20
C LEU A 480 24.40 -0.54 -1.02
N GLY A 481 23.57 -0.46 -2.07
CA GLY A 481 22.39 0.39 -2.09
C GLY A 481 22.71 1.89 -2.16
N THR A 482 23.98 2.24 -2.39
CA THR A 482 24.46 3.62 -2.55
C THR A 482 25.12 3.79 -3.91
N THR A 483 24.89 4.93 -4.56
CA THR A 483 25.39 5.19 -5.92
C THR A 483 26.91 5.25 -5.95
N VAL A 484 27.50 4.45 -6.83
CA VAL A 484 28.90 4.57 -7.27
C VAL A 484 28.86 4.93 -8.75
N ASP A 485 29.38 6.11 -9.10
CA ASP A 485 29.36 6.58 -10.50
C ASP A 485 30.01 5.54 -11.42
N ALA A 486 29.23 5.08 -12.40
CA ALA A 486 29.64 4.09 -13.39
C ALA A 486 30.39 4.75 -14.55
N ASP A 487 31.44 5.52 -14.23
CA ASP A 487 32.24 6.28 -15.18
C ASP A 487 33.33 5.44 -15.86
N GLY A 488 33.58 4.22 -15.38
CA GLY A 488 34.63 3.33 -15.87
C GLY A 488 36.04 3.73 -15.44
N THR A 489 36.20 4.61 -14.45
CA THR A 489 37.49 5.01 -13.87
C THR A 489 37.57 4.61 -12.41
N PHE A 490 38.58 3.81 -12.05
CA PHE A 490 38.77 3.38 -10.67
C PHE A 490 39.51 4.48 -9.90
N GLY A 491 38.77 5.46 -9.41
CA GLY A 491 39.25 6.54 -8.55
C GLY A 491 39.04 6.29 -7.05
N ALA A 492 39.25 7.33 -6.25
CA ALA A 492 39.12 7.26 -4.78
C ALA A 492 37.70 6.87 -4.31
N THR A 493 36.65 7.32 -5.02
CA THR A 493 35.26 6.95 -4.72
C THR A 493 35.01 5.45 -4.93
N THR A 494 35.52 4.88 -6.03
CA THR A 494 35.42 3.44 -6.30
C THR A 494 36.23 2.63 -5.30
N GLU A 495 37.43 3.07 -4.93
CA GLU A 495 38.21 2.42 -3.87
C GLU A 495 37.46 2.40 -2.54
N THR A 496 36.87 3.54 -2.16
CA THR A 496 36.06 3.65 -0.94
C THR A 496 34.89 2.67 -0.96
N ALA A 497 34.18 2.57 -2.08
CA ALA A 497 33.09 1.61 -2.25
C ALA A 497 33.57 0.16 -2.19
N VAL A 498 34.72 -0.19 -2.79
CA VAL A 498 35.32 -1.53 -2.66
C VAL A 498 35.64 -1.83 -1.21
N ARG A 499 36.29 -0.92 -0.48
CA ARG A 499 36.59 -1.10 0.94
C ARG A 499 35.33 -1.26 1.80
N ALA A 500 34.28 -0.47 1.52
CA ALA A 500 32.99 -0.61 2.19
C ALA A 500 32.35 -1.98 1.92
N TYR A 501 32.36 -2.43 0.66
CA TYR A 501 31.85 -3.74 0.26
C TYR A 501 32.62 -4.88 0.94
N GLN A 502 33.95 -4.82 0.93
CA GLN A 502 34.82 -5.80 1.59
C GLN A 502 34.56 -5.83 3.10
N THR A 503 34.40 -4.67 3.74
CA THR A 503 34.09 -4.55 5.18
C THR A 503 32.77 -5.24 5.53
N ALA A 504 31.75 -5.11 4.69
CA ALA A 504 30.44 -5.71 4.94
C ALA A 504 30.40 -7.25 4.76
N ARG A 505 31.35 -7.84 4.01
CA ARG A 505 31.19 -9.20 3.44
C ARG A 505 32.36 -10.16 3.67
N GLY A 506 33.49 -9.69 4.19
CA GLY A 506 34.52 -10.55 4.79
C GLY A 506 35.68 -11.10 3.95
N PRO A 507 36.20 -10.43 2.89
CA PRO A 507 37.61 -10.58 2.52
C PRO A 507 38.51 -9.56 3.25
N ALA A 508 39.83 -9.70 3.10
CA ALA A 508 40.79 -8.67 3.49
C ALA A 508 40.39 -7.32 2.87
N VAL A 509 40.41 -6.25 3.68
CA VAL A 509 40.03 -4.89 3.25
C VAL A 509 41.25 -4.20 2.64
N ASP A 510 41.60 -4.60 1.43
CA ASP A 510 42.75 -4.07 0.69
C ASP A 510 42.39 -2.95 -0.30
N GLY A 511 41.09 -2.76 -0.60
CA GLY A 511 40.61 -1.79 -1.60
C GLY A 511 40.81 -2.26 -3.04
N ILE A 512 41.19 -3.51 -3.25
CA ILE A 512 41.44 -4.11 -4.56
C ILE A 512 40.29 -5.08 -4.88
N ALA A 513 39.67 -4.92 -6.05
CA ALA A 513 38.70 -5.88 -6.54
C ALA A 513 39.43 -7.06 -7.19
N GLY A 514 39.89 -7.99 -6.35
CA GLY A 514 40.50 -9.26 -6.74
C GLY A 514 39.50 -10.42 -6.83
N SER A 515 40.01 -11.64 -7.01
CA SER A 515 39.18 -12.85 -7.20
C SER A 515 38.17 -13.09 -6.06
N SER A 516 38.54 -12.79 -4.81
CA SER A 516 37.65 -12.92 -3.65
C SER A 516 36.48 -11.95 -3.70
N THR A 517 36.73 -10.68 -4.04
CA THR A 517 35.70 -9.65 -4.20
C THR A 517 34.73 -10.01 -5.33
N TRP A 518 35.24 -10.42 -6.50
CA TRP A 518 34.39 -10.85 -7.61
C TRP A 518 33.57 -12.10 -7.28
N THR A 519 34.16 -13.08 -6.61
CA THR A 519 33.43 -14.30 -6.20
C THR A 519 32.27 -13.96 -5.27
N ALA A 520 32.46 -13.03 -4.33
CA ALA A 520 31.40 -12.58 -3.45
C ALA A 520 30.26 -11.86 -4.23
N LEU A 521 30.62 -10.94 -5.13
CA LEU A 521 29.65 -10.23 -5.97
C LEU A 521 28.85 -11.20 -6.85
N GLN A 522 29.52 -12.17 -7.48
CA GLN A 522 28.87 -13.15 -8.36
C GLN A 522 27.98 -14.14 -7.60
N ALA A 523 28.23 -14.34 -6.31
CA ALA A 523 27.35 -15.08 -5.41
C ALA A 523 26.17 -14.23 -4.88
N GLY A 524 26.00 -13.00 -5.38
CA GLY A 524 24.95 -12.08 -4.95
C GLY A 524 25.09 -11.61 -3.51
N ARG A 525 26.29 -11.69 -2.93
CA ARG A 525 26.53 -11.32 -1.55
C ARG A 525 26.66 -9.82 -1.43
#